data_AF-A0A4C1ZD43-F1
#
_entry.id   AF-A0A4C1ZD43-F1
#
_cell.length_a   1.000
_cell.length_b   1.000
_cell.length_c   1.000
_cell.angle_alpha   90.00
_cell.angle_beta   90.00
_cell.angle_gamma   90.00
#
_symmetry.space_group_name_H-M   'P 1'
#
loop_
_entity.id
_entity.type
_entity.pdbx_description
1 polymer ?
#
loop_
_entity_poly.entity_id
_entity_poly.type
_entity_poly.pdbx_seq_one_letter_code
_entity_poly.pdbx_strand_id
1 'polypeptide(L)'
;MKTSRCVPIKLRGASNSQQIYARTIENLQLSPQAVTKQDIDGCKHLDDIRHKLMYDQAKPKILIGQDNWHLLVATETRKGHRNQPAASLTPSKTGIIKPDCCGKNSKQNAEQLRKRHEEVNNYGKKIDRDVELRNKYKEQMKALVNKGYAEKHRCIEQRTEPGTCHISRS
;
A
#
# COMPACT_ATOMS: atom_id res chain seq x y z
N MET A 1 -26.02 19.19 -19.51
CA MET A 1 -25.18 18.33 -18.66
C MET A 1 -23.73 18.50 -19.06
N LYS A 2 -22.84 18.96 -18.17
CA LYS A 2 -21.39 18.93 -18.47
C LYS A 2 -20.95 17.47 -18.45
N THR A 3 -20.45 16.98 -19.58
CA THR A 3 -20.00 15.60 -19.71
C THR A 3 -18.67 15.42 -18.98
N SER A 4 -18.54 14.30 -18.24
CA SER A 4 -17.26 13.91 -17.63
C SER A 4 -16.23 13.71 -18.75
N ARG A 5 -15.06 14.32 -18.64
CA ARG A 5 -13.95 14.17 -19.59
C ARG A 5 -12.77 13.46 -18.96
N CYS A 6 -12.03 12.74 -19.77
CA CYS A 6 -10.73 12.20 -19.38
C CYS A 6 -9.68 13.29 -19.66
N VAL A 7 -8.91 13.67 -18.63
CA VAL A 7 -7.90 14.72 -18.73
C VAL A 7 -6.55 14.20 -18.24
N PRO A 8 -5.46 14.53 -18.93
CA PRO A 8 -4.13 14.24 -18.42
C PRO A 8 -3.85 15.15 -17.21
N ILE A 9 -3.44 14.56 -16.09
CA ILE A 9 -3.00 15.25 -14.88
C ILE A 9 -1.58 14.80 -14.57
N LYS A 10 -0.70 15.77 -14.31
CA LYS A 10 0.66 15.49 -13.83
C LYS A 10 0.67 15.49 -12.31
N LEU A 11 0.76 14.31 -11.71
CA LEU A 11 1.03 14.17 -10.29
C LEU A 11 2.51 14.45 -10.05
N ARG A 12 2.82 15.34 -9.10
CA ARG A 12 4.19 15.60 -8.65
C ARG A 12 4.33 15.19 -7.19
N GLY A 13 5.21 14.24 -6.93
CA GLY A 13 5.76 13.97 -5.61
C GLY A 13 7.03 14.79 -5.36
N ALA A 14 7.70 14.47 -4.26
CA ALA A 14 8.93 15.16 -3.85
C ALA A 14 10.10 14.93 -4.82
N SER A 15 10.15 13.77 -5.46
CA SER A 15 11.29 13.35 -6.30
C SER A 15 10.90 13.09 -7.75
N ASN A 16 9.66 12.67 -8.00
CA ASN A 16 9.22 12.20 -9.31
C ASN A 16 7.89 12.85 -9.73
N SER A 17 7.65 12.89 -11.04
CA SER A 17 6.38 13.30 -11.60
C SER A 17 5.85 12.25 -12.57
N GLN A 18 4.60 11.86 -12.40
CA GLN A 18 3.93 10.88 -13.25
C GLN A 18 2.67 11.51 -13.86
N GLN A 19 2.48 11.29 -15.16
CA GLN A 19 1.25 11.69 -15.83
C GLN A 19 0.24 10.56 -15.74
N ILE A 20 -0.98 10.89 -15.31
CA ILE A 20 -2.12 9.99 -15.23
C ILE A 20 -3.27 10.56 -16.06
N TYR A 21 -4.15 9.70 -16.52
CA TYR A 21 -5.41 10.11 -17.15
C TYR A 21 -6.52 9.99 -16.13
N ALA A 22 -7.05 11.13 -15.68
CA ALA A 22 -8.08 11.20 -14.65
C ALA A 22 -9.42 11.60 -15.25
N ARG A 23 -10.50 11.05 -14.72
CA ARG A 23 -11.87 11.44 -15.09
C ARG A 23 -12.33 12.61 -14.24
N THR A 24 -12.80 13.67 -14.86
CA THR A 24 -13.36 14.82 -14.13
C THR A 24 -14.71 14.44 -13.52
N ILE A 25 -14.88 14.69 -12.23
CA ILE A 25 -16.17 14.61 -11.54
C ILE A 25 -16.55 16.03 -11.14
N GLU A 26 -17.79 16.42 -11.42
CA GLU A 26 -18.31 17.70 -10.96
C GLU A 26 -18.51 17.64 -9.45
N ASN A 27 -17.88 18.57 -8.74
CA ASN A 27 -18.03 18.75 -7.30
C ASN A 27 -17.78 17.46 -6.49
N LEU A 28 -16.53 17.00 -6.46
CA LEU A 28 -16.12 15.90 -5.60
C LEU A 28 -16.33 16.26 -4.12
N GLN A 29 -17.44 15.78 -3.54
CA GLN A 29 -17.82 16.02 -2.16
C GLN A 29 -17.13 15.02 -1.23
N LEU A 30 -15.93 15.39 -0.77
CA LEU A 30 -15.21 14.67 0.27
C LEU A 30 -15.06 15.56 1.50
N SER A 31 -15.22 14.98 2.67
CA SER A 31 -14.97 15.66 3.93
C SER A 31 -13.50 16.10 3.99
N PRO A 32 -13.21 17.35 4.41
CA PRO A 32 -11.86 17.76 4.71
C PRO A 32 -11.18 16.78 5.66
N GLN A 33 -9.90 16.52 5.43
CA GLN A 33 -9.08 15.67 6.27
C GLN A 33 -8.12 16.54 7.08
N ALA A 34 -7.78 16.05 8.27
CA ALA A 34 -6.82 16.71 9.16
C ALA A 34 -5.95 15.65 9.85
N VAL A 35 -4.68 15.98 10.06
CA VAL A 35 -3.78 15.26 10.97
C VAL A 35 -3.27 16.29 11.97
N THR A 36 -3.77 16.17 13.19
CA THR A 36 -3.50 17.07 14.30
C THR A 36 -2.30 16.59 15.12
N LYS A 37 -1.82 17.42 16.05
CA LYS A 37 -0.75 17.04 16.98
C LYS A 37 -1.13 15.80 17.80
N GLN A 38 -2.40 15.68 18.18
CA GLN A 38 -2.93 14.58 18.99
C GLN A 38 -2.92 13.25 18.24
N ASP A 39 -3.17 13.25 16.92
CA ASP A 39 -3.18 12.04 16.09
C ASP A 39 -1.82 11.32 16.02
N ILE A 40 -0.73 12.08 16.19
CA ILE A 40 0.66 11.61 16.06
C ILE A 40 1.44 11.71 17.37
N ASP A 41 0.75 12.02 18.47
CA ASP A 41 1.41 12.11 19.77
C ASP A 41 1.83 10.73 20.27
N GLY A 42 3.01 10.64 20.91
CA GLY A 42 3.60 9.36 21.33
C GLY A 42 4.07 8.44 20.19
N CYS A 43 4.00 8.88 18.93
CA CYS A 43 4.47 8.14 17.76
C CYS A 43 5.95 8.43 17.48
N LYS A 44 6.85 7.85 18.29
CA LYS A 44 8.30 8.09 18.21
C LYS A 44 8.90 7.85 16.82
N HIS A 45 8.36 6.90 16.06
CA HIS A 45 8.77 6.57 14.69
C HIS A 45 8.43 7.64 13.65
N LEU A 46 7.68 8.68 14.03
CA LEU A 46 7.27 9.79 13.16
C LEU A 46 7.85 11.14 13.59
N ASP A 47 8.64 11.21 14.67
CA ASP A 47 9.06 12.48 15.28
C ASP A 47 9.85 13.38 14.32
N ASP A 48 10.78 12.81 13.56
CA ASP A 48 11.62 13.53 12.58
C ASP A 48 10.82 14.06 11.38
N ILE A 49 9.68 13.43 11.05
CA ILE A 49 8.81 13.84 9.94
C ILE A 49 7.51 14.52 10.41
N ARG A 50 7.32 14.71 11.72
CA ARG A 50 6.08 15.20 12.34
C ARG A 50 5.55 16.49 11.70
N HIS A 51 6.44 17.44 11.43
CA HIS A 51 6.12 18.72 10.80
C HIS A 51 5.61 18.61 9.35
N LYS A 52 5.97 17.54 8.62
CA LYS A 52 5.51 17.27 7.25
C LYS A 52 4.16 16.54 7.21
N LEU A 53 3.77 15.97 8.35
CA LEU A 53 2.62 15.09 8.49
C LEU A 53 1.36 15.85 8.93
N MET A 54 1.52 16.95 9.66
CA MET A 54 0.41 17.72 10.23
C MET A 54 -0.26 18.64 9.20
N TYR A 55 -1.59 18.66 9.21
CA TYR A 55 -2.43 19.57 8.40
C TYR A 55 -3.82 19.67 9.04
N ASP A 56 -4.48 20.81 8.91
CA ASP A 56 -5.71 21.14 9.66
C ASP A 56 -7.00 20.97 8.83
N GLN A 57 -7.00 21.25 7.52
CA GLN A 57 -8.19 21.23 6.65
C GLN A 57 -7.87 20.92 5.16
N ALA A 58 -7.21 19.79 4.89
CA ALA A 58 -6.93 19.37 3.51
C ALA A 58 -8.18 18.77 2.85
N LYS A 59 -8.82 19.49 1.93
CA LYS A 59 -9.92 18.96 1.10
C LYS A 59 -9.36 18.11 -0.05
N PRO A 60 -9.61 16.78 -0.10
CA PRO A 60 -9.12 15.95 -1.19
C PRO A 60 -9.78 16.35 -2.52
N LYS A 61 -8.98 16.48 -3.58
CA LYS A 61 -9.44 16.88 -4.93
C LYS A 61 -9.31 15.77 -5.98
N ILE A 62 -8.65 14.68 -5.62
CA ILE A 62 -8.35 13.55 -6.51
C ILE A 62 -8.68 12.27 -5.74
N LEU A 63 -9.42 11.37 -6.38
CA LEU A 63 -9.60 9.99 -5.93
C LEU A 63 -8.73 9.08 -6.80
N ILE A 64 -7.94 8.23 -6.17
CA ILE A 64 -7.14 7.21 -6.83
C ILE A 64 -7.83 5.88 -6.59
N GLY A 65 -8.28 5.24 -7.67
CA GLY A 65 -8.91 3.92 -7.62
C GLY A 65 -7.87 2.80 -7.46
N GLN A 66 -8.36 1.59 -7.20
CA GLN A 66 -7.53 0.38 -7.10
C GLN A 66 -6.82 0.03 -8.42
N ASP A 67 -7.40 0.42 -9.54
CA ASP A 67 -6.81 0.31 -10.87
C ASP A 67 -5.47 1.07 -11.00
N ASN A 68 -5.28 2.10 -10.18
CA ASN A 68 -4.07 2.92 -10.12
C ASN A 68 -3.19 2.57 -8.89
N TRP A 69 -3.23 1.31 -8.42
CA TRP A 69 -2.52 0.85 -7.23
C TRP A 69 -1.01 1.12 -7.25
N HIS A 70 -0.39 1.14 -8.42
CA HIS A 70 1.05 1.41 -8.60
C HIS A 70 1.45 2.80 -8.07
N LEU A 71 0.50 3.76 -8.01
CA LEU A 71 0.69 5.08 -7.39
C LEU A 71 0.65 5.05 -5.86
N LEU A 72 0.07 3.99 -5.28
CA LEU A 72 -0.10 3.78 -3.85
C LEU A 72 1.01 2.89 -3.26
N VAL A 73 1.88 2.32 -4.11
CA VAL A 73 3.01 1.50 -3.66
C VAL A 73 3.97 2.37 -2.87
N ALA A 74 4.14 2.04 -1.60
CA ALA A 74 5.04 2.76 -0.72
C ALA A 74 6.50 2.40 -1.06
N THR A 75 7.32 3.42 -1.26
CA THR A 75 8.79 3.31 -1.36
C THR A 75 9.43 3.11 0.01
N GLU A 76 8.85 3.75 1.04
CA GLU A 76 9.24 3.61 2.44
C GLU A 76 7.98 3.54 3.29
N THR A 77 8.01 2.76 4.37
CA THR A 77 6.94 2.75 5.38
C THR A 77 7.55 2.81 6.77
N ARG A 78 6.99 3.68 7.62
CA ARG A 78 7.33 3.80 9.03
C ARG A 78 6.14 3.41 9.87
N LYS A 79 6.37 2.46 10.77
CA LYS A 79 5.32 1.84 11.57
C LYS A 79 5.76 1.78 13.03
N GLY A 80 4.83 2.09 13.93
CA GLY A 80 5.01 1.95 15.36
C GLY A 80 4.31 0.69 15.89
N HIS A 81 3.81 0.78 17.11
CA HIS A 81 3.08 -0.31 17.76
C HIS A 81 1.74 -0.61 17.07
N ARG A 82 1.10 -1.73 17.45
CA ARG A 82 -0.10 -2.29 16.80
C ARG A 82 -1.29 -1.32 16.64
N ASN A 83 -1.36 -0.28 17.48
CA ASN A 83 -2.44 0.71 17.50
C ASN A 83 -1.97 2.13 17.13
N GLN A 84 -0.74 2.27 16.64
CA GLN A 84 -0.20 3.55 16.22
C GLN A 84 -0.34 3.72 14.69
N PRO A 85 -0.50 4.96 14.20
CA PRO A 85 -0.51 5.25 12.78
C PRO A 85 0.77 4.80 12.08
N ALA A 86 0.62 4.40 10.83
CA ALA A 86 1.73 4.15 9.92
C ALA A 86 1.81 5.29 8.90
N ALA A 87 3.02 5.67 8.53
CA ALA A 87 3.27 6.62 7.45
C ALA A 87 3.95 5.90 6.29
N SER A 88 3.42 6.10 5.08
CA SER A 88 3.95 5.51 3.86
C SER A 88 4.36 6.62 2.89
N LEU A 89 5.58 6.56 2.39
CA LEU A 89 6.08 7.44 1.35
C LEU A 89 5.74 6.85 -0.01
N THR A 90 4.73 7.39 -0.68
CA THR A 90 4.44 7.01 -2.06
C THR A 90 5.22 7.92 -3.02
N PRO A 91 5.49 7.49 -4.27
CA PRO A 91 6.16 8.31 -5.28
C PRO A 91 5.47 9.66 -5.50
N SER A 92 4.17 9.72 -5.24
CA SER A 92 3.35 10.92 -5.43
C SER A 92 3.22 11.80 -4.18
N LYS A 93 3.51 11.32 -2.95
CA LYS A 93 3.65 12.06 -1.65
C LYS A 93 3.63 11.14 -0.42
N THR A 94 4.01 11.67 0.75
CA THR A 94 3.81 11.03 2.06
C THR A 94 2.33 10.95 2.41
N GLY A 95 1.82 9.75 2.69
CA GLY A 95 0.48 9.51 3.22
C GLY A 95 0.54 8.94 4.64
N ILE A 96 -0.38 9.33 5.51
CA ILE A 96 -0.56 8.73 6.83
C ILE A 96 -1.80 7.86 6.79
N ILE A 97 -1.66 6.60 7.19
CA ILE A 97 -2.79 5.71 7.44
C ILE A 97 -3.13 5.87 8.92
N LYS A 98 -4.22 6.63 9.19
CA LYS A 98 -4.79 6.65 10.55
C LYS A 98 -5.29 5.23 10.88
N PRO A 99 -5.02 4.72 12.09
CA PRO A 99 -5.44 3.38 12.49
C PRO A 99 -6.97 3.24 12.58
N ASP A 100 -7.71 4.35 12.62
CA ASP A 100 -9.12 4.38 13.00
C ASP A 100 -10.11 4.24 11.84
N CYS A 101 -9.66 3.85 10.64
CA CYS A 101 -10.55 3.37 9.58
C CYS A 101 -10.80 1.85 9.64
N CYS A 102 -10.64 1.22 10.81
CA CYS A 102 -11.17 -0.11 11.06
C CYS A 102 -12.45 0.03 11.88
N GLY A 103 -13.60 -0.16 11.23
CA GLY A 103 -14.87 -0.31 11.91
C GLY A 103 -14.78 -1.31 13.07
N LYS A 104 -15.70 -1.19 14.03
CA LYS A 104 -15.73 -1.82 15.37
C LYS A 104 -15.66 -3.37 15.45
N ASN A 105 -15.11 -4.07 14.46
CA ASN A 105 -15.03 -5.54 14.33
C ASN A 105 -13.58 -6.08 14.36
N SER A 106 -12.66 -5.43 15.08
CA SER A 106 -11.21 -5.76 15.07
C SER A 106 -10.88 -7.19 15.51
N LYS A 107 -11.70 -7.81 16.38
CA LYS A 107 -11.50 -9.20 16.83
C LYS A 107 -11.93 -10.24 15.78
N GLN A 108 -13.08 -10.03 15.11
CA GLN A 108 -13.56 -10.93 14.04
C GLN A 108 -12.63 -10.88 12.82
N ASN A 109 -12.11 -9.70 12.48
CA ASN A 109 -11.17 -9.54 11.37
C ASN A 109 -9.81 -10.22 11.62
N ALA A 110 -9.31 -10.20 12.86
CA ALA A 110 -8.04 -10.87 13.20
C ALA A 110 -8.16 -12.40 13.15
N GLU A 111 -9.29 -12.96 13.59
CA GLU A 111 -9.56 -14.40 13.50
C GLU A 111 -9.77 -14.84 12.04
N GLN A 112 -10.49 -14.05 11.23
CA GLN A 112 -10.60 -14.29 9.78
C GLN A 112 -9.25 -14.21 9.07
N LEU A 113 -8.38 -13.27 9.44
CA LEU A 113 -7.02 -13.19 8.88
C LEU A 113 -6.19 -14.43 9.22
N ARG A 114 -6.33 -14.94 10.46
CA ARG A 114 -5.64 -16.16 10.90
C ARG A 114 -6.15 -17.39 10.15
N LYS A 115 -7.47 -17.55 10.02
CA LYS A 115 -8.10 -18.61 9.23
C LYS A 115 -7.66 -18.56 7.77
N ARG A 116 -7.64 -17.37 7.16
CA ARG A 116 -7.16 -17.18 5.78
C ARG A 116 -5.68 -17.55 5.62
N HIS A 117 -4.82 -17.18 6.59
CA HIS A 117 -3.40 -17.54 6.55
C HIS A 117 -3.19 -19.07 6.66
N GLU A 118 -3.97 -19.72 7.52
CA GLU A 118 -3.94 -21.17 7.70
C GLU A 118 -4.49 -21.92 6.47
N GLU A 119 -5.54 -21.40 5.83
CA GLU A 119 -6.04 -21.87 4.55
C GLU A 119 -4.97 -21.76 3.46
N VAL A 120 -4.34 -20.59 3.28
CA VAL A 120 -3.27 -20.38 2.29
C VAL A 120 -2.11 -21.34 2.54
N ASN A 121 -1.69 -21.53 3.79
CA ASN A 121 -0.64 -22.48 4.15
C ASN A 121 -1.05 -23.93 3.84
N ASN A 122 -2.31 -24.28 4.06
CA ASN A 122 -2.84 -25.61 3.72
C ASN A 122 -2.92 -25.81 2.20
N TYR A 123 -3.27 -24.79 1.42
CA TYR A 123 -3.21 -24.85 -0.04
C TYR A 123 -1.78 -24.98 -0.54
N GLY A 124 -0.82 -24.25 0.02
CA GLY A 124 0.61 -24.42 -0.28
C GLY A 124 1.07 -25.86 -0.04
N LYS A 125 0.77 -26.43 1.13
CA LYS A 125 1.07 -27.84 1.46
C LYS A 125 0.35 -28.86 0.58
N LYS A 126 -0.79 -28.52 -0.02
CA LYS A 126 -1.51 -29.39 -0.97
C LYS A 126 -0.87 -29.34 -2.35
N ILE A 127 -0.50 -28.14 -2.81
CA ILE A 127 0.23 -27.95 -4.07
C ILE A 127 1.61 -28.62 -4.00
N ASP A 128 2.31 -28.56 -2.87
CA ASP A 128 3.62 -29.18 -2.72
C ASP A 128 3.59 -30.72 -2.66
N ARG A 129 2.46 -31.31 -2.25
CA ARG A 129 2.26 -32.76 -2.17
C ARG A 129 2.02 -33.42 -3.52
N ASP A 130 1.34 -32.72 -4.43
CA ASP A 130 1.05 -33.23 -5.77
C ASP A 130 2.07 -32.66 -6.77
N VAL A 131 3.01 -33.51 -7.19
CA VAL A 131 4.11 -33.15 -8.08
C VAL A 131 3.61 -32.70 -9.46
N GLU A 132 2.57 -33.35 -9.99
CA GLU A 132 2.01 -33.02 -11.31
C GLU A 132 1.32 -31.65 -11.27
N LEU A 133 0.52 -31.43 -10.22
CA LEU A 133 -0.17 -30.16 -10.01
C LEU A 133 0.84 -29.02 -9.86
N ARG A 134 1.88 -29.21 -9.05
CA ARG A 134 2.96 -28.23 -8.87
C ARG A 134 3.64 -27.86 -10.19
N ASN A 135 3.93 -28.85 -11.04
CA ASN A 135 4.59 -28.62 -12.32
C ASN A 135 3.67 -27.89 -13.30
N LYS A 136 2.38 -28.23 -13.35
CA LYS A 136 1.38 -27.53 -14.15
C LYS A 136 1.26 -26.06 -13.75
N TYR A 137 1.22 -25.77 -12.45
CA TYR A 137 1.20 -24.39 -11.94
C TYR A 137 2.49 -23.63 -12.29
N LYS A 138 3.66 -24.26 -12.19
CA LYS A 138 4.94 -23.64 -12.59
C LYS A 138 4.95 -23.24 -14.07
N GLU A 139 4.50 -24.11 -14.95
CA GLU A 139 4.43 -23.82 -16.39
C GLU A 139 3.39 -22.72 -16.71
N GLN A 140 2.25 -22.71 -16.01
CA GLN A 140 1.27 -21.61 -16.12
C GLN A 140 1.86 -20.27 -15.69
N MET A 141 2.58 -20.23 -14.56
CA MET A 141 3.25 -19.01 -14.10
C MET A 141 4.32 -18.54 -15.10
N LYS A 142 5.11 -19.47 -15.64
CA LYS A 142 6.11 -19.18 -16.67
C LYS A 142 5.47 -18.63 -17.95
N ALA A 143 4.32 -19.17 -18.36
CA ALA A 143 3.57 -18.66 -19.51
C ALA A 143 3.04 -17.24 -19.29
N LEU A 144 2.56 -16.92 -18.08
CA LEU A 144 2.13 -15.56 -17.72
C LEU A 144 3.30 -14.57 -17.75
N VAL A 145 4.47 -14.98 -17.25
CA VAL A 145 5.69 -14.17 -17.31
C VAL A 145 6.15 -13.95 -18.74
N ASN A 146 6.21 -15.02 -19.55
CA ASN A 146 6.63 -14.93 -20.95
C ASN A 146 5.70 -14.08 -21.82
N LYS A 147 4.40 -14.10 -21.52
CA LYS A 147 3.40 -13.27 -22.22
C LYS A 147 3.38 -11.82 -21.71
N GLY A 148 4.23 -11.46 -20.74
CA GLY A 148 4.32 -10.11 -20.18
C GLY A 148 3.16 -9.72 -19.25
N TYR A 149 2.33 -10.69 -18.82
CA TYR A 149 1.23 -10.44 -17.88
C TYR A 149 1.71 -10.38 -16.42
N ALA A 150 2.89 -10.90 -16.13
CA ALA A 150 3.48 -10.92 -14.79
C ALA A 150 5.01 -10.77 -14.88
N GLU A 151 5.62 -10.25 -13.82
CA GLU A 151 7.07 -10.24 -13.67
C GLU A 151 7.49 -11.13 -12.51
N LYS A 152 8.62 -11.81 -12.66
CA LYS A 152 9.18 -12.60 -11.56
C LYS A 152 9.68 -11.63 -10.48
N HIS A 153 8.99 -11.60 -9.34
CA HIS A 153 9.45 -10.81 -8.21
C HIS A 153 10.78 -11.39 -7.70
N ARG A 154 11.83 -10.56 -7.61
CA ARG A 154 13.01 -10.92 -6.82
C ARG A 154 12.57 -10.88 -5.36
N CYS A 155 12.36 -12.04 -4.75
CA CYS A 155 12.32 -12.12 -3.30
C CYS A 155 13.73 -11.75 -2.82
N ILE A 156 13.87 -10.64 -2.11
CA ILE A 156 15.07 -10.39 -1.30
C ILE A 156 14.95 -11.37 -0.12
N GLU A 157 15.41 -12.60 -0.31
CA GLU A 157 15.67 -13.49 0.81
C GLU A 157 16.96 -13.02 1.49
N GLN A 158 16.84 -12.01 2.34
CA GLN A 158 17.77 -11.84 3.45
C GLN A 158 17.04 -12.26 4.72
N ARG A 159 17.02 -13.58 4.97
CA ARG A 159 17.01 -14.05 6.35
C ARG A 159 18.44 -13.95 6.85
N THR A 160 18.79 -12.80 7.38
CA THR A 160 19.89 -12.67 8.33
C THR A 160 19.29 -12.14 9.62
N GLU A 161 19.40 -12.96 10.67
CA GLU A 161 19.30 -12.72 12.12
C GLU A 161 18.48 -11.50 12.62
N PRO A 162 17.62 -11.65 13.65
CA PRO A 162 16.81 -10.55 14.17
C PRO A 162 17.69 -9.49 14.85
N GLY A 163 17.92 -8.35 14.19
CA GLY A 163 18.49 -7.20 14.92
C GLY A 163 19.05 -6.02 14.14
N THR A 164 19.50 -6.15 12.88
CA THR A 164 20.27 -5.04 12.27
C THR A 164 20.05 -4.94 10.76
N CYS A 165 19.44 -3.84 10.31
CA CYS A 165 19.36 -3.52 8.88
C CYS A 165 20.52 -2.58 8.51
N HIS A 166 21.49 -3.09 7.74
CA HIS A 166 22.46 -2.26 7.04
C HIS A 166 21.94 -1.96 5.62
N ILE A 167 21.80 -0.67 5.29
CA ILE A 167 21.45 -0.21 3.95
C ILE A 167 22.76 -0.04 3.17
N SER A 168 23.08 -0.99 2.30
CA SER A 168 24.09 -0.80 1.26
C SER A 168 23.44 -0.06 0.10
N ARG A 169 23.91 1.15 -0.20
CA ARG A 169 23.51 1.89 -1.40
C ARG A 169 24.24 1.31 -2.62
N SER A 170 23.52 1.14 -3.73
CA SER A 170 24.09 1.11 -5.08
C SER A 170 23.80 2.44 -5.75
#